data_AF-A0A7W9YLC4-F1
#
_entry.id   AF-A0A7W9YLC4-F1
#
_cell.length_a   1.000
_cell.length_b   1.000
_cell.length_c   1.000
_cell.angle_alpha   90.00
_cell.angle_beta   90.00
_cell.angle_gamma   90.00
#
_symmetry.space_group_name_H-M   'P 1'
#
loop_
_entity.id
_entity.type
_entity.pdbx_description
1 polymer ?
#
loop_
_entity_poly.entity_id
_entity_poly.type
_entity_poly.pdbx_seq_one_letter_code
_entity_poly.pdbx_strand_id
1 'polypeptide(L)'
;MSGEIDLYTAPQLHSELVDALDDGARRLIIDMSRVEFCDSTGMNVLLSAMKRAREKEGDLELVAPKPAVMKILEVTGLNAVFTLKDSTDSLPITAGTNAAK
;
A
#
# COMPACT_ATOMS: atom_id res chain seq x y z
N MET A 1 -2.09 0.53 8.20
CA MET A 1 -1.95 -0.84 8.77
C MET A 1 -1.01 -0.81 9.98
N SER A 2 -0.97 -1.86 10.80
CA SER A 2 0.00 -1.98 11.90
C SER A 2 0.54 -3.40 12.03
N GLY A 3 1.80 -3.55 12.46
CA GLY A 3 2.46 -4.84 12.64
C GLY A 3 3.28 -5.23 11.40
N GLU A 4 3.09 -6.44 10.89
CA GLU A 4 3.88 -6.99 9.79
C GLU A 4 3.00 -7.29 8.56
N ILE A 5 3.56 -7.09 7.37
CA ILE A 5 2.96 -7.55 6.11
C ILE A 5 3.72 -8.80 5.65
N ASP A 6 3.14 -9.96 5.90
CA ASP A 6 3.78 -11.26 5.69
C ASP A 6 2.82 -12.27 5.02
N LEU A 7 3.23 -13.53 4.91
CA LEU A 7 2.40 -14.60 4.36
C LEU A 7 0.99 -14.72 5.00
N TYR A 8 0.82 -14.34 6.26
CA TYR A 8 -0.45 -14.45 6.98
C TYR A 8 -1.35 -13.24 6.78
N THR A 9 -0.78 -12.04 6.73
CA THR A 9 -1.55 -10.78 6.62
C THR A 9 -1.70 -10.31 5.17
N ALA A 10 -0.80 -10.70 4.27
CA ALA A 10 -0.80 -10.30 2.87
C ALA A 10 -2.06 -10.74 2.09
N PRO A 11 -2.64 -11.96 2.28
CA PRO A 11 -3.87 -12.33 1.59
C PRO A 11 -5.06 -11.44 1.95
N GLN A 12 -5.19 -11.07 3.23
CA GLN A 12 -6.24 -10.17 3.69
C GLN A 12 -6.07 -8.78 3.08
N LEU A 13 -4.85 -8.23 3.15
CA LEU A 13 -4.54 -6.94 2.54
C LEU A 13 -4.84 -6.93 1.04
N HIS A 14 -4.49 -8.00 0.33
CA HIS A 14 -4.79 -8.12 -1.09
C HIS A 14 -6.29 -8.05 -1.37
N SER A 15 -7.12 -8.76 -0.59
CA SER A 15 -8.58 -8.72 -0.73
C SER A 15 -9.10 -7.30 -0.54
N GLU A 16 -8.72 -6.64 0.55
CA GLU A 16 -9.19 -5.28 0.86
C GLU A 16 -8.81 -4.27 -0.24
N LEU A 17 -7.60 -4.37 -0.81
CA LEU A 17 -7.17 -3.51 -1.91
C LEU A 17 -7.93 -3.81 -3.20
N VAL A 18 -8.19 -5.09 -3.49
CA VAL A 18 -8.97 -5.50 -4.66
C VAL A 18 -10.40 -5.02 -4.57
N ASP A 19 -11.04 -5.21 -3.41
CA ASP A 19 -12.43 -4.81 -3.17
C ASP A 19 -12.56 -3.29 -3.33
N ALA A 20 -11.64 -2.50 -2.76
CA ALA A 20 -11.62 -1.05 -2.94
C ALA A 20 -11.49 -0.64 -4.42
N LEU A 21 -10.62 -1.32 -5.19
CA LEU A 21 -10.48 -1.04 -6.62
C LEU A 21 -11.73 -1.44 -7.41
N ASP A 22 -12.41 -2.50 -7.02
CA ASP A 22 -13.64 -2.97 -7.67
C ASP A 22 -14.84 -2.07 -7.34
N ASP A 23 -14.85 -1.45 -6.16
CA ASP A 23 -15.77 -0.36 -5.77
C ASP A 23 -15.47 0.98 -6.46
N GLY A 24 -14.45 1.02 -7.33
CA GLY A 24 -14.13 2.16 -8.17
C GLY A 24 -13.09 3.12 -7.59
N ALA A 25 -12.43 2.76 -6.48
CA ALA A 25 -11.27 3.52 -6.01
C ALA A 25 -10.19 3.54 -7.11
N ARG A 26 -9.67 4.74 -7.38
CA ARG A 26 -8.54 4.93 -8.31
C ARG A 26 -7.27 5.36 -7.60
N ARG A 27 -7.32 5.59 -6.29
CA ARG A 27 -6.17 6.03 -5.51
C ARG A 27 -6.14 5.27 -4.21
N LEU A 28 -5.15 4.40 -4.08
CA LEU A 28 -4.92 3.61 -2.88
C LEU A 28 -3.78 4.24 -2.09
N ILE A 29 -4.00 4.48 -0.81
CA ILE A 29 -2.99 5.06 0.08
C ILE A 29 -2.81 4.11 1.25
N ILE A 30 -1.59 3.57 1.39
CA ILE A 30 -1.26 2.63 2.45
C ILE A 30 -0.37 3.33 3.47
N ASP A 31 -0.94 3.56 4.64
CA ASP A 31 -0.19 4.04 5.81
C ASP A 31 0.69 2.92 6.38
N MET A 32 1.99 3.09 6.23
CA MET A 32 3.06 2.22 6.69
C MET A 32 3.73 2.71 7.98
N SER A 33 3.23 3.78 8.61
CA SER A 33 3.81 4.37 9.83
C SER A 33 3.89 3.39 11.00
N ARG A 34 2.99 2.40 11.04
CA ARG A 34 2.96 1.34 12.05
C ARG A 34 3.35 -0.03 11.51
N VAL A 35 3.82 -0.12 10.27
CA VAL A 35 4.31 -1.37 9.67
C VAL A 35 5.80 -1.51 10.00
N GLU A 36 6.14 -2.55 10.74
CA GLU A 36 7.49 -2.79 11.24
C GLU A 36 8.32 -3.63 10.28
N PHE A 37 7.65 -4.49 9.52
CA PHE A 37 8.27 -5.42 8.59
C PHE A 37 7.34 -5.73 7.41
N CYS A 38 7.94 -6.00 6.26
CA CYS A 38 7.25 -6.48 5.08
C CYS A 38 8.15 -7.46 4.32
N ASP A 39 7.71 -8.70 4.16
CA ASP A 39 8.47 -9.74 3.46
C ASP A 39 8.25 -9.71 1.94
N SER A 40 8.81 -10.69 1.22
CA SER A 40 8.63 -10.81 -0.22
C SER A 40 7.17 -11.08 -0.62
N THR A 41 6.38 -11.74 0.23
CA THR A 41 4.96 -12.00 -0.01
C THR A 41 4.16 -10.71 0.07
N GLY A 42 4.37 -9.92 1.13
CA GLY A 42 3.77 -8.62 1.30
C GLY A 42 4.09 -7.68 0.15
N MET A 43 5.36 -7.64 -0.27
CA MET A 43 5.81 -6.83 -1.40
C MET A 43 5.15 -7.24 -2.72
N ASN A 44 4.98 -8.54 -2.97
CA ASN A 44 4.28 -9.04 -4.15
C ASN A 44 2.80 -8.65 -4.17
N VAL A 45 2.13 -8.66 -3.01
CA VAL A 45 0.75 -8.20 -2.89
C VAL A 45 0.63 -6.71 -3.20
N LEU A 46 1.50 -5.88 -2.62
CA LEU A 46 1.53 -4.44 -2.89
C LEU A 46 1.78 -4.14 -4.38
N LEU A 47 2.71 -4.86 -5.00
CA LEU A 47 3.03 -4.72 -6.41
C LEU A 47 1.85 -5.13 -7.31
N SER A 48 1.15 -6.22 -6.96
CA SER A 48 -0.01 -6.70 -7.70
C SER A 48 -1.19 -5.72 -7.62
N ALA A 49 -1.46 -5.19 -6.43
CA ALA A 49 -2.50 -4.18 -6.22
C ALA A 49 -2.20 -2.88 -6.97
N MET A 50 -0.94 -2.42 -6.95
CA MET A 50 -0.51 -1.23 -7.70
C MET A 50 -0.68 -1.41 -9.21
N LYS A 51 -0.28 -2.56 -9.77
CA LYS A 51 -0.49 -2.87 -11.19
C LYS A 51 -1.97 -2.81 -11.57
N ARG A 52 -2.84 -3.44 -10.77
CA ARG A 52 -4.29 -3.43 -10.99
C ARG A 52 -4.89 -2.04 -10.85
N ALA A 53 -4.41 -1.23 -9.91
CA ALA A 53 -4.81 0.17 -9.77
C ALA A 53 -4.46 0.97 -11.04
N ARG A 54 -3.23 0.80 -11.56
CA ARG A 54 -2.75 1.47 -12.78
C ARG A 54 -3.50 1.05 -14.04
N GLU A 55 -3.90 -0.22 -14.14
CA GLU A 55 -4.78 -0.70 -15.22
C GLU A 55 -6.15 0.02 -15.23
N LYS A 56 -6.60 0.51 -14.07
CA LYS A 56 -7.83 1.31 -13.91
C LYS A 56 -7.56 2.83 -13.90
N GLU A 57 -6.43 3.27 -14.46
CA GLU A 57 -5.98 4.67 -14.49
C GLU A 57 -5.82 5.28 -13.09
N GLY A 58 -5.52 4.43 -12.10
CA GLY A 58 -5.27 4.78 -10.73
C GLY A 58 -3.81 4.60 -10.31
N ASP A 59 -3.54 4.74 -9.02
CA ASP A 59 -2.21 4.42 -8.46
C ASP A 59 -2.27 3.99 -6.99
N LEU A 60 -1.15 3.45 -6.50
CA LEU A 60 -0.96 3.04 -5.11
C LEU A 60 0.25 3.77 -4.51
N GLU A 61 -0.01 4.48 -3.41
CA GLU A 61 0.98 5.26 -2.68
C GLU A 61 1.28 4.61 -1.32
N LEU A 62 2.56 4.55 -0.96
CA LEU A 62 3.03 4.10 0.35
C LEU A 62 3.45 5.31 1.17
N VAL A 63 2.88 5.47 2.37
CA VAL A 63 3.08 6.66 3.20
C VAL A 63 3.73 6.30 4.52
N ALA A 64 4.70 7.12 4.93
CA ALA A 64 5.49 6.96 6.15
C ALA A 64 6.11 5.55 6.31
N PRO A 65 6.72 4.95 5.28
CA PRO A 65 7.40 3.67 5.43
C PRO A 65 8.54 3.77 6.44
N LYS A 66 8.55 2.88 7.45
CA LYS A 66 9.64 2.81 8.42
C LYS A 66 10.97 2.47 7.73
N PRO A 67 12.13 2.85 8.31
CA PRO A 67 13.45 2.61 7.71
C PRO A 67 13.71 1.15 7.31
N ALA A 68 13.19 0.17 8.06
CA ALA A 68 13.32 -1.24 7.74
C ALA A 68 12.63 -1.60 6.41
N VAL A 69 11.39 -1.14 6.23
CA VAL A 69 10.61 -1.33 5.00
C VAL A 69 11.25 -0.56 3.83
N MET A 70 11.70 0.67 4.06
CA MET A 70 12.40 1.45 3.04
C MET A 70 13.66 0.77 2.54
N LYS A 71 14.47 0.21 3.43
CA LYS A 71 15.67 -0.54 3.03
C LYS A 71 15.35 -1.74 2.16
N ILE A 72 14.25 -2.44 2.43
CA ILE A 72 13.79 -3.56 1.60
C ILE A 72 13.37 -3.05 0.21
N LEU A 73 12.61 -1.95 0.16
CA LEU A 73 12.20 -1.32 -1.11
C LEU A 73 13.41 -0.86 -1.94
N GLU A 74 14.44 -0.30 -1.31
CA GLU A 74 15.67 0.12 -1.99
C GLU A 74 16.49 -1.07 -2.51
N VAL A 75 16.70 -2.09 -1.67
CA VAL A 75 17.48 -3.28 -2.05
C VAL A 75 16.81 -4.05 -3.19
N THR A 76 15.47 -4.06 -3.22
CA THR A 76 14.68 -4.71 -4.28
C THR A 76 14.43 -3.82 -5.49
N GLY A 77 14.80 -2.53 -5.44
CA GLY A 77 14.51 -1.53 -6.47
C GLY A 77 13.03 -1.15 -6.58
N LEU A 78 12.19 -1.61 -5.66
CA LEU A 78 10.76 -1.32 -5.63
C LEU A 78 10.47 0.14 -5.22
N ASN A 79 11.41 0.82 -4.56
CA ASN A 79 11.31 2.24 -4.25
C ASN A 79 11.13 3.13 -5.50
N ALA A 80 11.62 2.70 -6.66
CA ALA A 80 11.43 3.41 -7.92
C ALA A 80 10.09 3.07 -8.61
N VAL A 81 9.40 2.02 -8.15
CA VAL A 81 8.14 1.54 -8.73
C VAL A 81 6.94 2.13 -7.98
N PHE A 82 7.04 2.20 -6.65
CA PHE A 82 6.02 2.79 -5.77
C PHE A 82 6.17 4.30 -5.66
N THR A 83 5.05 5.00 -5.51
CA THR A 83 5.05 6.39 -5.05
C THR A 83 5.19 6.40 -3.54
N LEU A 84 6.33 6.88 -3.04
CA LEU A 84 6.64 6.94 -1.62
C LEU A 84 6.45 8.36 -1.10
N LYS A 85 5.85 8.49 0.09
CA LYS A 85 5.67 9.77 0.79
C LYS A 85 6.13 9.66 2.24
N ASP A 86 6.85 10.67 2.71
CA ASP A 86 7.43 10.66 4.05
C ASP A 86 6.39 10.89 5.16
N SER A 87 5.29 11.60 4.87
CA SER A 87 4.21 11.86 5.82
C SER A 87 2.84 11.97 5.14
N THR A 88 1.80 11.66 5.89
CA THR A 88 0.39 11.86 5.49
C THR A 88 0.00 13.33 5.38
N ASP A 89 0.86 14.25 5.82
CA ASP A 89 0.57 15.68 6.02
C ASP A 89 0.40 16.47 4.70
N SER A 90 0.78 15.88 3.56
CA SER A 90 0.68 16.52 2.24
C SER A 90 -0.37 15.87 1.32
N LEU A 91 -1.14 14.90 1.80
CA LEU A 91 -2.19 14.29 1.00
C LEU A 91 -3.40 15.24 0.97
N PRO A 92 -3.92 15.65 -0.21
CA PRO A 92 -5.26 16.19 -0.24
C PRO A 92 -6.17 15.12 0.37
N ILE A 93 -6.90 15.50 1.41
CA ILE A 93 -7.83 14.64 2.14
C ILE A 93 -8.90 14.19 1.15
N THR A 94 -8.65 13.09 0.44
CA THR A 94 -9.70 12.33 -0.21
C THR A 94 -10.00 11.19 0.73
N ALA A 95 -10.90 11.48 1.67
CA ALA A 95 -11.52 10.45 2.49
C ALA A 95 -12.18 9.44 1.55
N GLY A 96 -11.53 8.29 1.37
CA GLY A 96 -12.20 7.07 0.92
C GLY A 96 -13.10 6.60 2.04
N THR A 97 -14.30 7.15 2.04
CA THR A 97 -15.57 6.66 2.58
C THR A 97 -15.54 5.81 3.85
N ASN A 98 -15.97 6.43 4.95
CA ASN A 98 -16.63 5.74 6.04
C ASN A 98 -17.97 5.17 5.56
N ALA A 99 -18.13 3.85 5.58
CA ALA A 99 -19.41 3.15 5.62
C ALA A 99 -19.14 1.77 6.26
N ALA A 100 -19.23 1.66 7.58
CA ALA A 100 -20.41 1.15 8.29
C ALA A 100 -20.68 -0.34 8.03
N LYS A 101 -20.16 -1.22 8.90
CA LYS A 101 -20.96 -1.97 9.88
C LYS A 101 -20.08 -2.59 10.96
#